data_AF-A0A803MD90-F1
#
_entry.id   AF-A0A803MD90-F1
#
_cell.length_a   1.000
_cell.length_b   1.000
_cell.length_c   1.000
_cell.angle_alpha   90.00
_cell.angle_beta   90.00
_cell.angle_gamma   90.00
#
_symmetry.space_group_name_H-M   'P 1'
#
loop_
_entity.id
_entity.type
_entity.pdbx_description
1 polymer ?
#
loop_
_entity_poly.entity_id
_entity_poly.type
_entity_poly.pdbx_seq_one_letter_code
_entity_poly.pdbx_strand_id
1 'polypeptide(L)' 'MWHGGVFMKLDNGGLCYMNGQGRTSSVDPDELCSFYLVELVMKCARYDGRIQGFLYLVPGLSMVDGLRRMTDDESMREMI' A
#
# COMPACT_ATOMS: atom_id res chain seq x y z
N MET A 1 6.89 -2.27 -1.05
CA MET A 1 5.80 -1.83 -0.17
C MET A 1 6.28 -0.65 0.67
N TRP A 2 5.44 0.39 0.77
CA TRP A 2 5.64 1.53 1.66
C TRP A 2 4.81 1.35 2.94
N HIS A 3 5.37 1.65 4.11
CA HIS A 3 4.72 1.42 5.40
C HIS A 3 5.17 2.42 6.47
N GLY A 4 4.39 2.56 7.56
CA GLY A 4 4.74 3.37 8.74
C GLY A 4 4.73 4.90 8.58
N GLY A 5 4.41 5.42 7.40
CA GLY A 5 4.27 6.84 7.13
C GLY A 5 2.84 7.38 7.26
N VAL A 6 2.68 8.67 6.97
CA VAL A 6 1.41 9.40 7.05
C VAL A 6 1.11 10.12 5.74
N PHE A 7 -0.17 10.18 5.37
CA PHE A 7 -0.61 11.00 4.24
C PHE A 7 -0.83 12.44 4.69
N MET A 8 -0.25 13.39 3.96
CA MET A 8 -0.35 14.83 4.22
C MET A 8 -0.87 15.53 2.97
N LYS A 9 -1.85 16.42 3.15
CA LYS A 9 -2.30 17.33 2.09
C LYS A 9 -1.31 18.50 1.99
N LEU A 10 -0.92 18.83 0.77
CA LEU A 10 -0.07 19.96 0.44
C LEU A 10 -0.93 21.19 0.11
N ASP A 11 -0.35 22.38 0.20
CA ASP A 11 -1.04 23.65 -0.09
C ASP A 11 -1.52 23.76 -1.53
N ASN A 12 -0.87 23.05 -2.46
CA ASN A 12 -1.28 22.98 -3.87
C ASN A 12 -2.42 21.97 -4.13
N GLY A 13 -3.03 21.40 -3.08
CA GLY A 13 -4.07 20.37 -3.18
C GLY A 13 -3.54 18.95 -3.41
N GLY A 14 -2.22 18.76 -3.52
CA GLY A 14 -1.60 17.46 -3.66
C GLY A 14 -1.69 16.61 -2.40
N LEU A 15 -1.49 15.29 -2.55
CA LEU A 15 -1.34 14.34 -1.45
C LEU A 15 0.07 13.77 -1.48
N CYS A 16 0.74 13.76 -0.33
CA CYS A 16 2.08 13.21 -0.19
C CYS A 16 2.12 12.16 0.94
N TYR A 17 2.90 11.09 0.75
CA TYR A 17 3.19 10.10 1.78
C TYR A 17 4.54 10.39 2.45
N MET A 18 4.52 10.78 3.72
CA MET A 18 5.68 11.30 4.44
C MET A 18 6.11 10.35 5.56
N ASN A 19 7.42 10.35 5.87
CA ASN A 19 8.04 9.57 6.96
C ASN A 19 7.84 8.05 6.87
N GLY A 20 7.44 7.55 5.69
CA GLY A 20 7.31 6.12 5.44
C GLY A 20 8.66 5.44 5.18
N GLN A 21 8.67 4.13 5.39
CA GLN A 21 9.78 3.26 5.02
C GLN A 21 9.36 2.38 3.83
N GLY A 22 10.33 2.10 2.96
CA GLY A 22 10.15 1.27 1.79
C GLY A 22 10.93 -0.03 1.91
N ARG A 23 10.28 -1.15 1.60
CA ARG A 23 10.95 -2.45 1.43
C ARG A 23 10.53 -3.10 0.14
N THR A 24 11.49 -3.63 -0.60
CA THR A 24 11.27 -4.44 -1.79
C THR A 24 11.34 -5.92 -1.43
N SER A 25 10.44 -6.70 -2.02
CA SER A 25 10.42 -8.16 -1.92
C SER A 25 10.11 -8.71 -3.29
N SER A 26 10.76 -9.81 -3.68
CA SER A 26 10.33 -10.59 -4.84
C SER A 26 9.03 -11.30 -4.50
N VAL A 27 8.02 -11.15 -5.34
CA VAL A 27 6.71 -11.78 -5.16
C VAL A 27 6.30 -12.42 -6.47
N ASP A 28 5.75 -13.63 -6.40
CA ASP A 28 5.07 -14.24 -7.53
C ASP A 28 3.69 -13.59 -7.69
N PRO A 29 3.36 -12.99 -8.85
CA PRO A 29 2.05 -12.40 -9.10
C PRO A 29 0.90 -13.38 -8.88
N ASP A 30 1.10 -14.68 -9.15
CA ASP A 30 0.06 -15.70 -9.02
C ASP A 30 -0.21 -16.09 -7.55
N GLU A 31 0.78 -15.87 -6.67
CA GLU A 31 0.65 -16.09 -5.22
C GLU A 31 0.22 -14.83 -4.45
N LEU A 32 0.08 -13.70 -5.14
CA LEU A 32 -0.19 -12.41 -4.52
C LEU A 32 -1.68 -12.29 -4.13
N CYS A 33 -1.96 -12.46 -2.85
CA CYS A 33 -3.28 -12.31 -2.26
C CYS A 33 -3.26 -11.50 -0.95
N SER A 34 -4.44 -11.29 -0.36
CA SER A 34 -4.64 -10.41 0.81
C SER A 34 -3.88 -10.96 2.00
N PHE A 35 -3.92 -12.28 2.16
CA PHE A 35 -3.16 -13.00 3.18
C PHE A 35 -1.65 -12.77 3.02
N TYR A 36 -1.13 -12.87 1.80
CA TYR A 36 0.29 -12.67 1.52
C TYR A 36 0.74 -11.23 1.83
N LEU A 37 -0.08 -10.23 1.53
CA LEU A 37 0.20 -8.83 1.88
C LEU A 37 0.28 -8.61 3.40
N VAL A 38 -0.58 -9.29 4.18
CA VAL A 38 -0.52 -9.25 5.64
C VAL A 38 0.80 -9.85 6.13
N GLU A 39 1.20 -11.01 5.62
CA GLU A 39 2.50 -11.60 5.97
C GLU A 39 3.68 -10.69 5.61
N LEU A 40 3.64 -10.05 4.43
CA LEU A 40 4.67 -9.09 4.02
C LEU A 40 4.76 -7.91 4.99
N VAL A 41 3.64 -7.35 5.44
CA VAL A 41 3.64 -6.26 6.43
C VAL A 41 4.26 -6.72 7.75
N MET A 42 3.91 -7.92 8.22
CA MET A 42 4.48 -8.49 9.44
C MET A 42 6.00 -8.75 9.31
N LYS A 43 6.49 -9.02 8.10
CA LYS A 43 7.93 -9.12 7.80
C LYS A 43 8.62 -7.75 7.71
N CYS A 44 7.89 -6.69 7.35
CA CYS A 44 8.43 -5.32 7.22
C CYS A 44 8.69 -4.65 8.58
N ALA A 45 7.76 -4.76 9.54
CA ALA A 45 7.98 -4.29 10.90
C ALA A 45 7.16 -5.08 11.92
N ARG A 46 7.59 -5.04 13.20
CA ARG A 46 6.81 -5.55 14.32
C ARG A 46 5.69 -4.55 14.66
N TYR A 47 4.68 -4.49 13.81
CA TYR A 47 3.45 -3.76 14.13
C TYR A 47 2.71 -4.47 15.26
N ASP A 48 2.07 -3.72 16.13
CA ASP A 48 1.24 -4.18 17.25
C ASP A 48 -0.09 -4.83 16.80
N GLY A 49 -0.16 -5.26 15.54
CA GLY A 49 -1.23 -6.07 14.98
C GLY A 49 -2.35 -5.29 14.28
N ARG A 50 -2.30 -3.95 14.19
CA ARG A 50 -3.37 -3.16 13.57
C ARG A 50 -2.99 -2.63 12.18
N ILE A 51 -3.25 -3.45 11.16
CA ILE A 51 -3.22 -3.01 9.76
C ILE A 51 -4.53 -2.28 9.46
N GLN A 52 -4.48 -0.98 9.15
CA GLN A 52 -5.69 -0.21 8.79
C GLN A 52 -6.23 -0.56 7.39
N GLY A 53 -5.38 -1.12 6.54
CA GLY A 53 -5.74 -1.58 5.21
C GLY A 53 -4.57 -1.43 4.25
N PHE A 54 -4.73 -1.97 3.05
CA PHE A 54 -3.76 -1.82 1.98
C PHE A 54 -4.24 -0.77 1.00
N LEU A 55 -3.29 0.01 0.49
CA LEU A 55 -3.51 1.01 -0.52
C LEU A 55 -2.61 0.71 -1.71
N TYR A 56 -3.13 0.89 -2.92
CA TYR A 56 -2.33 0.85 -4.14
C TYR A 56 -2.51 2.15 -4.91
N LEU A 57 -1.45 2.54 -5.62
CA LEU A 57 -1.48 3.69 -6.52
C LEU A 57 -1.64 3.16 -7.95
N VAL A 58 -2.71 3.56 -8.63
CA VAL A 58 -2.91 3.26 -10.05
C VAL A 58 -1.74 3.84 -10.85
N PRO A 59 -1.04 3.04 -11.68
CA PRO A 59 0.08 3.52 -12.47
C PRO A 59 -0.30 4.71 -13.35
N GLY A 60 0.55 5.73 -13.37
CA GLY A 60 0.35 6.94 -14.18
C GLY A 60 -0.59 8.00 -13.57
N LEU A 61 -1.22 7.72 -12.42
CA LEU A 61 -2.04 8.69 -11.69
C LEU A 61 -1.32 9.31 -10.50
N SER A 62 -1.79 10.48 -10.07
CA SER A 62 -1.33 11.14 -8.85
C SER A 62 -1.82 10.41 -7.60
N MET A 63 -1.23 10.66 -6.43
CA MET A 63 -1.76 10.13 -5.16
C MET A 63 -3.17 10.64 -4.83
N VAL A 64 -3.58 11.79 -5.38
CA VAL A 64 -4.93 12.34 -5.16
C VAL A 64 -5.96 11.52 -5.94
N ASP A 65 -5.65 11.20 -7.19
CA ASP A 65 -6.61 10.62 -8.13
C ASP A 65 -6.51 9.09 -8.23
N GLY A 66 -5.33 8.54 -7.91
CA GLY A 66 -4.99 7.14 -8.16
C GLY A 66 -4.86 6.26 -6.92
N LEU A 67 -4.92 6.82 -5.71
CA LEU A 67 -4.79 6.03 -4.49
C LEU A 67 -6.10 5.31 -4.18
N ARG A 68 -6.07 3.98 -4.25
CA ARG A 68 -7.24 3.11 -4.03
C ARG A 68 -7.01 2.20 -2.84
N ARG A 69 -8.08 1.96 -2.07
CA ARG A 69 -8.07 1.01 -0.95
C ARG A 69 -8.41 -0.37 -1.46
N MET A 70 -7.59 -1.35 -1.10
CA MET A 70 -7.89 -2.75 -1.33
C MET A 70 -8.79 -3.25 -0.19
N THR A 71 -9.99 -3.69 -0.55
CA THR A 71 -11.00 -4.18 0.39
C THR A 71 -11.20 -5.69 0.31
N ASP A 72 -10.79 -6.30 -0.81
CA ASP A 72 -11.06 -7.68 -1.17
C ASP A 72 -10.07 -8.19 -2.22
N ASP A 73 -10.17 -9.48 -2.54
CA ASP A 73 -9.30 -10.12 -3.52
C ASP A 73 -9.51 -9.63 -4.96
N GLU A 74 -10.67 -9.07 -5.28
CA GLU A 74 -10.95 -8.50 -6.61
C GLU A 74 -10.17 -7.21 -6.82
N SER A 75 -10.17 -6.31 -5.82
CA SER A 75 -9.40 -5.07 -5.83
C SER A 75 -7.89 -5.28 -5.91
N MET A 76 -7.38 -6.45 -5.49
CA MET A 76 -5.97 -6.81 -5.66
C MET A 76 -5.63 -7.22 -7.09
N ARG A 77 -6.57 -7.84 -7.83
CA ARG A 77 -6.34 -8.18 -9.24
C ARG A 77 -6.19 -6.95 -10.12
N GLU A 78 -6.79 -5.81 -9.73
CA GLU A 78 -6.60 -4.53 -10.41
C GLU A 78 -5.17 -3.98 -10.30
N MET A 79 -4.34 -4.54 -9.41
CA MET A 79 -2.96 -4.11 -9.20
C MET A 79 -1.96 -4.78 -10.17
N ILE A 80 -2.33 -5.92 -10.78
CA ILE A 80 -1.46 -6.78 -11.58
C ILE A 80 -1.58 -6.44 -13.07
#